data_AF-A0A6P1MBQ2-F1
#
_entry.id   AF-A0A6P1MBQ2-F1
#
_cell.length_a   1.000
_cell.length_b   1.000
_cell.length_c   1.000
_cell.angle_alpha   90.00
_cell.angle_beta   90.00
_cell.angle_gamma   90.00
#
_symmetry.space_group_name_H-M   'P 1'
#
loop_
_entity.id
_entity.type
_entity.pdbx_description
1 polymer ?
#
loop_
_entity_poly.entity_id
_entity_poly.type
_entity_poly.pdbx_seq_one_letter_code
_entity_poly.pdbx_strand_id
1 'polypeptide(L)'
;MSFQLKAGLASAVFRVMVSDDDGQTWNEEYSLDDYNGGSSWQQVVVGLSSYAGSEILIRFEYVPGSYYSPGGVWLDEIIFSGGNWYGWDTLQTFESVTGGVVTNLEVGTNTLAFQAFDGASYGARSPSFTVVVAEDDGDIDDDGLPDDWEILYFGGETNANPEAIASNGVNTLLGTYIAGLDPTDPDSLFKASMTNANGFVVQWNAASGRVYSVYGATNLLNGFQPLETNILWPQSSWTDTVSRSENFYKIDVELPE
;
A
#
# COMPACT_ATOMS: atom_id res chain seq x y z
N MET A 1 0.90 0.69 -26.37
CA MET A 1 1.36 2.05 -26.72
C MET A 1 0.90 2.37 -28.13
N SER A 2 0.63 3.64 -28.45
CA SER A 2 0.48 4.12 -29.82
C SER A 2 1.24 5.44 -30.03
N PHE A 3 1.63 5.75 -31.26
CA PHE A 3 2.24 7.04 -31.62
C PHE A 3 1.98 7.35 -33.09
N GLN A 4 2.09 8.62 -33.48
CA GLN A 4 2.12 9.03 -34.89
C GLN A 4 3.53 8.89 -35.43
N LEU A 5 3.66 8.28 -36.61
CA LEU A 5 4.90 8.08 -37.33
C LEU A 5 4.78 8.66 -38.74
N LYS A 6 5.78 9.42 -39.14
CA LYS A 6 6.03 9.75 -40.54
C LYS A 6 7.45 9.30 -40.86
N ALA A 7 7.64 8.57 -41.95
CA ALA A 7 8.94 8.03 -42.29
C ALA A 7 9.17 7.92 -43.81
N GLY A 8 10.42 8.11 -44.21
CA GLY A 8 10.93 7.88 -45.57
C GLY A 8 12.29 7.21 -45.47
N LEU A 9 12.31 5.87 -45.42
CA LEU A 9 13.49 5.03 -45.16
C LEU A 9 13.80 4.17 -46.38
N ALA A 10 15.07 4.05 -46.74
CA ALA A 10 15.55 3.06 -47.70
C ALA A 10 16.29 1.95 -46.93
N SER A 11 17.62 2.02 -46.79
CA SER A 11 18.36 1.03 -45.99
C SER A 11 18.47 1.38 -44.50
N ALA A 12 17.94 2.52 -44.05
CA ALA A 12 17.81 2.85 -42.64
C ALA A 12 16.63 2.10 -42.01
N VAL A 13 16.72 1.82 -40.71
CA VAL A 13 15.68 1.07 -39.97
C VAL A 13 15.23 1.88 -38.75
N PHE A 14 13.94 1.88 -38.48
CA PHE A 14 13.37 2.39 -37.25
C PHE A 14 12.74 1.26 -36.45
N ARG A 15 13.00 1.19 -35.15
CA ARG A 15 12.53 0.11 -34.27
C ARG A 15 11.99 0.64 -32.96
N VAL A 16 11.08 -0.11 -32.36
CA VAL A 16 10.70 0.02 -30.95
C VAL A 16 11.22 -1.22 -30.23
N MET A 17 12.15 -0.99 -29.31
CA MET A 17 12.73 -2.03 -28.47
C MET A 17 12.18 -1.93 -27.05
N VAL A 18 11.93 -3.06 -26.41
CA VAL A 18 11.44 -3.16 -25.03
C VAL A 18 12.36 -4.05 -24.21
N SER A 19 12.72 -3.58 -23.02
CA SER A 19 13.49 -4.33 -22.02
C SER A 19 12.66 -4.46 -20.75
N ASP A 20 12.63 -5.66 -20.18
CA ASP A 20 12.00 -6.00 -18.90
C ASP A 20 13.05 -6.43 -17.83
N ASP A 21 14.33 -6.13 -18.10
CA ASP A 21 15.48 -6.49 -17.26
C ASP A 21 16.44 -5.30 -17.03
N ASP A 22 15.87 -4.09 -16.91
CA ASP A 22 16.58 -2.82 -16.70
C ASP A 22 17.65 -2.52 -17.78
N GLY A 23 17.35 -2.87 -19.02
CA GLY A 23 18.15 -2.53 -20.20
C GLY A 23 19.28 -3.52 -20.50
N GLN A 24 19.34 -4.67 -19.84
CA GLN A 24 20.35 -5.70 -20.11
C GLN A 24 20.09 -6.43 -21.44
N THR A 25 18.84 -6.77 -21.71
CA THR A 25 18.37 -7.37 -22.96
C THR A 25 17.25 -6.55 -23.56
N TRP A 26 17.10 -6.61 -24.89
CA TRP A 26 16.15 -5.80 -25.64
C TRP A 26 15.43 -6.67 -26.66
N ASN A 27 14.10 -6.70 -26.55
CA ASN A 27 13.19 -7.38 -27.47
C ASN A 27 12.65 -6.37 -28.49
N GLU A 28 12.61 -6.75 -29.76
CA GLU A 28 12.06 -5.90 -30.82
C GLU A 28 10.54 -6.10 -30.90
N GLU A 29 9.78 -5.04 -30.59
CA GLU A 29 8.32 -5.05 -30.62
C GLU A 29 7.74 -4.40 -31.87
N TYR A 30 8.55 -3.60 -32.58
CA TYR A 30 8.19 -3.00 -33.86
C TYR A 30 9.44 -2.70 -34.68
N SER A 31 9.35 -2.83 -36.01
CA SER A 31 10.43 -2.53 -36.95
C SER A 31 9.87 -2.04 -38.28
N LEU A 32 10.58 -1.08 -38.88
CA LEU A 32 10.24 -0.49 -40.17
C LEU A 32 11.51 -0.18 -40.98
N ASP A 33 11.62 -0.78 -42.15
CA ASP A 33 12.65 -0.56 -43.17
C ASP A 33 12.02 -0.47 -44.57
N ASP A 34 12.81 0.00 -45.56
CA ASP A 34 12.38 0.18 -46.96
C ASP A 34 10.97 0.76 -47.14
N TYR A 35 10.72 1.90 -46.48
CA TYR A 35 9.41 2.51 -46.39
C TYR A 35 9.40 3.94 -46.93
N ASN A 36 8.68 4.18 -48.03
CA ASN A 36 8.52 5.51 -48.62
C ASN A 36 7.12 6.10 -48.34
N GLY A 37 6.78 6.28 -47.06
CA GLY A 37 5.49 6.84 -46.63
C GLY A 37 5.28 8.32 -46.99
N GLY A 38 6.28 8.97 -47.58
CA GLY A 38 6.22 10.36 -48.02
C GLY A 38 5.97 11.33 -46.87
N SER A 39 5.02 12.26 -47.04
CA SER A 39 4.70 13.31 -46.07
C SER A 39 3.53 12.98 -45.13
N SER A 40 2.99 11.77 -45.19
CA SER A 40 1.78 11.37 -44.45
C SER A 40 2.13 10.81 -43.08
N TRP A 41 1.43 11.29 -42.05
CA TRP A 41 1.46 10.71 -40.70
C TRP A 41 0.57 9.47 -40.64
N GLN A 42 1.02 8.45 -39.91
CA GLN A 42 0.30 7.21 -39.67
C GLN A 42 0.41 6.81 -38.20
N GLN A 43 -0.70 6.35 -37.63
CA GLN A 43 -0.68 5.83 -36.26
C GLN A 43 -0.08 4.42 -36.23
N VAL A 44 0.93 4.23 -35.38
CA VAL A 44 1.53 2.93 -35.06
C VAL A 44 1.03 2.49 -33.69
N VAL A 45 0.65 1.22 -33.56
CA VAL A 45 0.26 0.61 -32.29
C VAL A 45 1.23 -0.51 -31.97
N VAL A 46 1.86 -0.42 -30.80
CA VAL A 46 2.77 -1.44 -30.25
C VAL A 46 2.09 -2.10 -29.06
N GLY A 47 1.86 -3.40 -29.18
CA GLY A 47 1.28 -4.22 -28.12
C GLY A 47 2.32 -4.45 -27.02
N LEU A 48 1.97 -4.14 -25.77
CA LEU A 48 2.88 -4.31 -24.62
C LEU A 48 2.32 -5.27 -23.57
N SER A 49 1.25 -6.01 -23.90
CA SER A 49 0.55 -6.86 -22.94
C SER A 49 1.36 -8.07 -22.46
N SER A 50 2.39 -8.48 -23.22
CA SER A 50 3.36 -9.49 -22.81
C SER A 50 4.17 -9.09 -21.57
N TYR A 51 4.29 -7.78 -21.34
CA TYR A 51 5.02 -7.19 -20.22
C TYR A 51 4.11 -6.79 -19.05
N ALA A 52 2.85 -7.26 -19.04
CA ALA A 52 1.92 -6.92 -17.98
C ALA A 52 2.47 -7.38 -16.61
N GLY A 53 2.55 -6.45 -15.66
CA GLY A 53 3.08 -6.71 -14.32
C GLY A 53 4.60 -6.53 -14.20
N SER A 54 5.31 -6.27 -15.29
CA SER A 54 6.75 -5.96 -15.28
C SER A 54 7.00 -4.46 -15.42
N GLU A 55 8.09 -3.96 -14.84
CA GLU A 55 8.65 -2.66 -15.18
C GLU A 55 9.40 -2.78 -16.52
N ILE A 56 9.16 -1.85 -17.45
CA ILE A 56 9.78 -1.89 -18.78
C ILE A 56 10.43 -0.57 -19.19
N LEU A 57 11.52 -0.68 -19.94
CA LEU A 57 12.13 0.42 -20.67
C LEU A 57 11.76 0.33 -22.16
N ILE A 58 11.39 1.45 -22.76
CA ILE A 58 11.03 1.53 -24.17
C ILE A 58 12.03 2.44 -24.89
N ARG A 59 12.60 1.93 -25.97
CA ARG A 59 13.57 2.64 -26.80
C ARG A 59 13.05 2.76 -28.22
N PHE A 60 12.97 3.99 -28.71
CA PHE A 60 12.83 4.27 -30.13
C PHE A 60 14.23 4.31 -30.75
N GLU A 61 14.55 3.30 -31.55
CA GLU A 61 15.88 3.11 -32.11
C GLU A 61 15.89 3.45 -33.61
N TYR A 62 16.82 4.30 -34.02
CA TYR A 62 17.11 4.56 -35.42
C TYR A 62 18.45 3.92 -35.78
N VAL A 63 18.42 2.90 -36.64
CA VAL A 63 19.61 2.24 -37.16
C VAL A 63 20.05 2.97 -38.43
N PRO A 64 21.26 3.54 -38.46
CA PRO A 64 21.72 4.33 -39.60
C PRO A 64 21.72 3.56 -40.93
N GLY A 65 21.25 4.23 -41.97
CA GLY A 65 21.26 3.77 -43.37
C GLY A 65 20.86 4.90 -44.31
N SER A 66 20.40 4.58 -45.52
CA SER A 66 19.91 5.57 -46.49
C SER A 66 18.41 5.86 -46.32
N TYR A 67 17.99 7.03 -46.79
CA TYR A 67 16.59 7.46 -46.84
C TYR A 67 16.23 7.98 -48.24
N TYR A 68 14.96 7.84 -48.62
CA TYR A 68 14.43 8.48 -49.83
C TYR A 68 14.40 10.00 -49.63
N SER A 69 14.64 10.82 -50.66
CA SER A 69 14.63 12.29 -50.53
C SER A 69 13.24 12.87 -50.83
N PRO A 70 12.67 13.75 -49.98
CA PRO A 70 13.06 14.04 -48.60
C PRO A 70 12.67 12.89 -47.65
N GLY A 71 13.53 12.55 -46.68
CA GLY A 71 13.30 11.39 -45.81
C GLY A 71 13.97 11.49 -44.46
N GLY A 72 13.69 10.51 -43.62
CA GLY A 72 13.96 10.54 -42.18
C GLY A 72 12.83 9.88 -41.39
N VAL A 73 12.86 10.04 -40.07
CA VAL A 73 11.84 9.55 -39.13
C VAL A 73 11.35 10.74 -38.31
N TRP A 74 10.03 10.88 -38.18
CA TRP A 74 9.39 11.84 -37.30
C TRP A 74 8.34 11.12 -36.45
N LEU A 75 8.32 11.45 -35.16
CA LEU A 75 7.40 10.89 -34.18
C LEU A 75 6.56 12.03 -33.59
N ASP A 76 5.30 11.74 -33.29
CA ASP A 76 4.41 12.65 -32.56
C ASP A 76 3.37 11.84 -31.76
N GLU A 77 2.64 12.50 -30.87
CA GLU A 77 1.52 11.94 -30.08
C GLU A 77 1.80 10.54 -29.49
N ILE A 78 2.92 10.38 -28.78
CA ILE A 78 3.21 9.13 -28.08
C ILE A 78 2.22 9.00 -26.92
N ILE A 79 1.30 8.06 -27.05
CA ILE A 79 0.23 7.79 -26.11
C ILE A 79 0.38 6.38 -25.59
N PHE A 80 0.20 6.22 -24.30
CA PHE A 80 0.11 4.93 -23.69
C PHE A 80 -1.25 4.73 -23.05
N SER A 81 -1.89 3.61 -23.35
CA SER A 81 -3.20 3.25 -22.87
C SER A 81 -3.08 2.08 -21.89
N GLY A 82 -3.37 2.33 -20.62
CA GLY A 82 -3.29 1.35 -19.52
C GLY A 82 -1.91 1.30 -18.86
N GLY A 83 -1.89 1.38 -17.52
CA GLY A 83 -0.68 1.35 -16.68
C GLY A 83 -0.57 2.56 -15.74
N ASN A 84 0.11 2.39 -14.61
CA ASN A 84 0.56 3.49 -13.75
C ASN A 84 1.85 4.06 -14.33
N TRP A 85 1.92 5.37 -14.48
CA TRP A 85 3.05 6.08 -15.06
C TRP A 85 3.97 6.56 -13.95
N TYR A 86 5.22 6.16 -13.99
CA TYR A 86 6.25 6.74 -13.16
C TYR A 86 7.02 7.77 -13.99
N GLY A 87 6.83 9.05 -13.65
CA GLY A 87 7.68 10.14 -14.12
C GLY A 87 8.96 10.18 -13.32
N TRP A 88 10.07 10.54 -13.97
CA TRP A 88 11.32 10.79 -13.25
C TRP A 88 11.33 12.23 -12.78
N ASP A 89 11.20 12.42 -11.47
CA ASP A 89 11.36 13.72 -10.84
C ASP A 89 12.72 13.81 -10.13
N THR A 90 13.40 14.94 -10.30
CA THR A 90 14.61 15.24 -9.54
C THR A 90 14.23 15.57 -8.11
N LEU A 91 14.39 14.60 -7.20
CA LEU A 91 14.10 14.81 -5.78
C LEU A 91 15.11 15.75 -5.12
N GLN A 92 16.40 15.67 -5.51
CA GLN A 92 17.44 16.51 -4.93
C GLN A 92 18.68 16.62 -5.83
N THR A 93 19.41 17.73 -5.71
CA THR A 93 20.70 17.96 -6.38
C THR A 93 21.77 18.25 -5.35
N PHE A 94 22.96 17.68 -5.53
CA PHE A 94 24.11 17.94 -4.68
C PHE A 94 25.34 18.34 -5.51
N GLU A 95 26.06 19.37 -5.07
CA GLU A 95 27.27 19.86 -5.76
C GLU A 95 28.54 19.05 -5.36
N SER A 96 28.57 18.47 -4.16
CA SER A 96 29.58 17.51 -3.72
C SER A 96 29.05 16.67 -2.56
N VAL A 97 29.25 15.35 -2.58
CA VAL A 97 28.66 14.44 -1.57
C VAL A 97 29.66 13.40 -1.06
N THR A 98 29.79 13.35 0.26
CA THR A 98 30.23 12.17 1.03
C THR A 98 29.04 11.54 1.80
N GLY A 99 27.87 12.20 1.79
CA GLY A 99 26.56 11.75 2.28
C GLY A 99 25.49 12.80 1.99
N GLY A 100 24.24 12.39 1.77
CA GLY A 100 23.08 13.26 1.50
C GLY A 100 21.79 12.63 2.01
N VAL A 101 20.82 13.45 2.42
CA VAL A 101 19.51 13.01 2.96
C VAL A 101 18.40 13.43 2.01
N VAL A 102 17.67 12.44 1.49
CA VAL A 102 16.42 12.64 0.74
C VAL A 102 15.27 12.67 1.73
N THR A 103 14.44 13.71 1.70
CA THR A 103 13.28 13.88 2.59
C THR A 103 11.97 13.95 1.78
N ASN A 104 10.83 13.86 2.46
CA ASN A 104 9.47 13.95 1.88
C ASN A 104 9.15 12.85 0.84
N LEU A 105 9.64 11.63 1.07
CA LEU A 105 9.17 10.48 0.31
C LEU A 105 7.74 10.14 0.74
N GLU A 106 6.90 9.77 -0.22
CA GLU A 106 5.55 9.31 0.07
C GLU A 106 5.61 7.96 0.80
N VAL A 107 4.61 7.71 1.64
CA VAL A 107 4.37 6.39 2.23
C VAL A 107 4.28 5.34 1.12
N GLY A 108 4.87 4.19 1.37
CA GLY A 108 4.87 3.04 0.48
C GLY A 108 6.24 2.76 -0.12
N THR A 109 6.24 2.03 -1.23
CA THR A 109 7.49 1.66 -1.92
C THR A 109 7.89 2.73 -2.91
N ASN A 110 9.03 3.35 -2.68
CA ASN A 110 9.64 4.37 -3.55
C ASN A 110 10.80 3.74 -4.32
N THR A 111 10.80 3.84 -5.65
CA THR A 111 11.91 3.38 -6.50
C THR A 111 12.82 4.56 -6.84
N LEU A 112 14.09 4.48 -6.44
CA LEU A 112 15.07 5.57 -6.51
C LEU A 112 16.31 5.14 -7.29
N ALA A 113 17.04 6.12 -7.84
CA ALA A 113 18.35 5.94 -8.45
C ALA A 113 19.18 7.23 -8.29
N PHE A 114 20.50 7.14 -8.41
CA PHE A 114 21.40 8.30 -8.39
C PHE A 114 22.14 8.49 -9.72
N GLN A 115 22.46 9.74 -10.04
CA GLN A 115 23.19 10.12 -11.25
C GLN A 115 24.11 11.29 -10.93
N ALA A 116 25.33 11.27 -11.44
CA ALA A 116 26.27 12.39 -11.28
C ALA A 116 25.97 13.48 -12.30
N PHE A 117 26.08 14.76 -11.91
CA PHE A 117 25.99 15.91 -12.82
C PHE A 117 27.27 16.74 -12.71
N ASP A 118 27.90 17.05 -13.83
CA ASP A 118 29.18 17.80 -13.85
C ASP A 118 28.99 19.32 -14.04
N GLY A 119 27.75 19.80 -13.99
CA GLY A 119 27.40 21.20 -14.28
C GLY A 119 26.95 21.45 -15.72
N ALA A 120 27.17 20.49 -16.63
CA ALA A 120 26.76 20.57 -18.03
C ALA A 120 26.04 19.32 -18.54
N SER A 121 26.37 18.14 -18.03
CA SER A 121 25.85 16.85 -18.46
C SER A 121 25.66 15.89 -17.29
N TYR A 122 24.69 14.99 -17.44
CA TYR A 122 24.47 13.90 -16.51
C TYR A 122 25.27 12.66 -16.93
N GLY A 123 25.92 12.00 -15.97
CA GLY A 123 26.64 10.74 -16.15
C GLY A 123 25.70 9.53 -16.30
N ALA A 124 26.23 8.31 -16.29
CA ALA A 124 25.38 7.12 -16.27
C ALA A 124 24.55 7.06 -14.97
N ARG A 125 23.28 6.66 -15.08
CA ARG A 125 22.41 6.42 -13.93
C ARG A 125 22.86 5.14 -13.21
N SER A 126 22.71 5.10 -11.89
CA SER A 126 22.83 3.86 -11.13
C SER A 126 21.70 2.88 -11.49
N PRO A 127 21.84 1.58 -11.15
CA PRO A 127 20.69 0.72 -11.00
C PRO A 127 19.66 1.34 -10.05
N SER A 128 18.39 1.03 -10.26
CA SER A 128 17.34 1.41 -9.33
C SER A 128 17.44 0.60 -8.03
N PHE A 129 16.92 1.17 -6.95
CA PHE A 129 16.72 0.50 -5.68
C PHE A 129 15.42 0.98 -5.04
N THR A 130 14.81 0.15 -4.20
CA THR A 130 13.57 0.49 -3.51
C THR A 130 13.83 0.91 -2.07
N VAL A 131 13.14 1.96 -1.63
CA VAL A 131 13.02 2.36 -0.23
C VAL A 131 11.56 2.19 0.17
N VAL A 132 11.31 1.44 1.23
CA VAL A 132 9.97 1.32 1.81
C VAL A 132 9.86 2.35 2.92
N VAL A 133 8.91 3.27 2.77
CA VAL A 133 8.52 4.22 3.80
C VAL A 133 7.22 3.69 4.39
N ALA A 134 7.24 3.33 5.67
CA ALA A 134 6.01 2.91 6.35
C ALA A 134 5.13 4.15 6.63
N GLU A 135 3.82 3.94 6.78
CA GLU A 135 3.04 4.92 7.53
C GLU A 135 3.62 4.96 8.94
N ASP A 136 3.63 6.15 9.52
CA ASP A 136 3.70 6.27 10.96
C ASP A 136 2.47 5.52 11.49
N ASP A 137 2.69 4.33 12.06
CA ASP A 137 1.63 3.58 12.75
C ASP A 137 1.14 4.33 13.99
N GLY A 138 1.86 5.41 14.34
CA GLY A 138 1.61 6.24 15.49
C GLY A 138 1.85 5.42 16.74
N ASP A 139 2.88 4.57 16.76
CA ASP A 139 3.36 3.78 17.89
C ASP A 139 4.90 3.79 17.86
N ILE A 140 5.50 4.89 18.34
CA ILE A 140 6.93 5.20 18.15
C ILE A 140 7.86 4.19 18.82
N ASP A 141 7.38 3.45 19.83
CA ASP A 141 8.14 2.42 20.54
C ASP A 141 7.70 0.98 20.25
N ASP A 142 6.80 0.79 19.26
CA ASP A 142 6.31 -0.49 18.74
C ASP A 142 5.74 -1.41 19.84
N ASP A 143 5.07 -0.84 20.85
CA ASP A 143 4.60 -1.59 22.03
C ASP A 143 3.14 -2.07 21.93
N GLY A 144 2.43 -1.64 20.89
CA GLY A 144 1.04 -1.94 20.59
C GLY A 144 0.06 -0.88 21.12
N LEU A 145 0.54 0.18 21.77
CA LEU A 145 -0.24 1.34 22.17
C LEU A 145 0.03 2.52 21.22
N PRO A 146 -1.01 3.20 20.72
CA PRO A 146 -0.77 4.38 19.88
C PRO A 146 -0.25 5.59 20.69
N ASP A 147 0.72 6.31 20.14
CA ASP A 147 1.29 7.58 20.58
C ASP A 147 0.21 8.57 21.03
N ASP A 148 -0.82 8.79 20.21
CA ASP A 148 -1.90 9.72 20.52
C ASP A 148 -2.69 9.29 21.78
N TRP A 149 -2.85 7.99 21.99
CA TRP A 149 -3.49 7.43 23.18
C TRP A 149 -2.60 7.58 24.41
N GLU A 150 -1.30 7.33 24.26
CA GLU A 150 -0.33 7.51 25.34
C GLU A 150 -0.15 8.99 25.73
N ILE A 151 -0.09 9.90 24.76
CA ILE A 151 -0.08 11.34 25.00
C ILE A 151 -1.33 11.76 25.77
N LEU A 152 -2.51 11.25 25.36
CA LEU A 152 -3.78 11.62 25.99
C LEU A 152 -3.84 11.23 27.48
N TYR A 153 -3.37 10.04 27.84
CA TYR A 153 -3.53 9.50 29.20
C TYR A 153 -2.27 9.59 30.08
N PHE A 154 -1.08 9.62 29.48
CA PHE A 154 0.22 9.54 30.16
C PHE A 154 1.18 10.68 29.78
N GLY A 155 0.80 11.55 28.84
CA GLY A 155 1.48 12.82 28.55
C GLY A 155 2.78 12.69 27.76
N GLY A 156 3.00 11.57 27.06
CA GLY A 156 4.11 11.37 26.13
C GLY A 156 3.92 10.10 25.31
N GLU A 157 4.63 10.03 24.18
CA GLU A 157 4.54 8.98 23.14
C GLU A 157 5.16 7.63 23.55
N THR A 158 5.72 7.51 24.76
CA THR A 158 6.37 6.26 25.24
C THR A 158 6.21 6.10 26.75
N ASN A 159 5.13 6.67 27.30
CA ASN A 159 4.96 6.85 28.75
C ASN A 159 4.02 5.80 29.36
N ALA A 160 3.35 4.99 28.54
CA ALA A 160 2.61 3.85 28.98
C ALA A 160 3.50 2.60 28.97
N ASN A 161 3.08 1.57 29.71
CA ASN A 161 3.61 0.24 29.56
C ASN A 161 2.41 -0.68 29.33
N PRO A 162 2.35 -1.43 28.20
CA PRO A 162 1.18 -2.20 27.79
C PRO A 162 0.81 -3.29 28.79
N GLU A 163 1.77 -3.76 29.60
CA GLU A 163 1.58 -4.75 30.65
C GLU A 163 1.22 -4.14 32.02
N ALA A 164 1.33 -2.82 32.20
CA ALA A 164 0.99 -2.17 33.47
C ALA A 164 -0.51 -2.28 33.75
N ILE A 165 -0.87 -2.47 35.02
CA ILE A 165 -2.28 -2.54 35.45
C ILE A 165 -2.88 -1.13 35.45
N ALA A 166 -4.01 -0.98 34.77
CA ALA A 166 -4.80 0.26 34.72
C ALA A 166 -5.42 0.60 36.07
N SER A 167 -5.97 1.82 36.22
CA SER A 167 -6.56 2.28 37.47
C SER A 167 -7.74 1.43 37.96
N ASN A 168 -8.42 0.73 37.04
CA ASN A 168 -9.50 -0.19 37.35
C ASN A 168 -9.04 -1.48 38.09
N GLY A 169 -7.74 -1.72 38.17
CA GLY A 169 -7.14 -2.83 38.92
C GLY A 169 -7.35 -4.22 38.31
N VAL A 170 -7.89 -4.30 37.08
CA VAL A 170 -8.27 -5.56 36.42
C VAL A 170 -7.56 -5.71 35.07
N ASN A 171 -7.59 -4.66 34.25
CA ASN A 171 -7.03 -4.70 32.90
C ASN A 171 -5.59 -4.17 32.88
N THR A 172 -4.80 -4.64 31.91
CA THR A 172 -3.57 -3.93 31.54
C THR A 172 -3.89 -2.70 30.70
N LEU A 173 -2.93 -1.79 30.51
CA LEU A 173 -3.09 -0.62 29.64
C LEU A 173 -3.46 -1.02 28.20
N LEU A 174 -2.76 -2.00 27.62
CA LEU A 174 -3.12 -2.54 26.31
C LEU A 174 -4.53 -3.12 26.29
N GLY A 175 -4.91 -3.85 27.34
CA GLY A 175 -6.27 -4.37 27.49
C GLY A 175 -7.33 -3.27 27.56
N THR A 176 -7.03 -2.14 28.21
CA THR A 176 -7.94 -0.99 28.22
C THR A 176 -8.06 -0.33 26.86
N TYR A 177 -6.94 -0.18 26.13
CA TYR A 177 -6.97 0.34 24.76
C TYR A 177 -7.83 -0.54 23.86
N ILE A 178 -7.57 -1.86 23.82
CA ILE A 178 -8.35 -2.83 23.03
C ILE A 178 -9.84 -2.80 23.42
N ALA A 179 -10.17 -2.72 24.71
CA ALA A 179 -11.57 -2.68 25.15
C ALA A 179 -12.26 -1.31 24.98
N GLY A 180 -11.53 -0.25 24.62
CA GLY A 180 -12.06 1.11 24.52
C GLY A 180 -12.42 1.70 25.89
N LEU A 181 -11.63 1.38 26.92
CA LEU A 181 -11.79 1.83 28.29
C LEU A 181 -10.83 2.99 28.59
N ASP A 182 -11.26 3.92 29.45
CA ASP A 182 -10.37 4.91 30.04
C ASP A 182 -9.41 4.23 31.04
N PRO A 183 -8.07 4.27 30.83
CA PRO A 183 -7.09 3.62 31.70
C PRO A 183 -6.88 4.33 33.04
N THR A 184 -7.36 5.58 33.17
CA THR A 184 -7.20 6.43 34.35
C THR A 184 -8.44 6.45 35.25
N ASP A 185 -9.60 6.04 34.74
CA ASP A 185 -10.85 5.92 35.51
C ASP A 185 -11.01 4.52 36.15
N PRO A 186 -10.99 4.40 37.49
CA PRO A 186 -11.13 3.12 38.18
C PRO A 186 -12.50 2.45 37.99
N ASP A 187 -13.53 3.18 37.58
CA ASP A 187 -14.87 2.65 37.32
C ASP A 187 -15.07 2.16 35.86
N SER A 188 -14.09 2.45 35.00
CA SER A 188 -14.05 2.08 33.58
C SER A 188 -13.71 0.59 33.41
N LEU A 189 -14.75 -0.21 33.17
CA LEU A 189 -14.66 -1.67 33.08
C LEU A 189 -15.47 -2.17 31.88
N PHE A 190 -14.99 -3.24 31.25
CA PHE A 190 -15.77 -3.99 30.27
C PHE A 190 -16.79 -4.87 31.01
N LYS A 191 -18.07 -4.55 30.87
CA LYS A 191 -19.18 -5.15 31.60
C LYS A 191 -20.11 -5.83 30.61
N ALA A 192 -20.30 -7.13 30.81
CA ALA A 192 -21.35 -7.90 30.16
C ALA A 192 -22.50 -8.16 31.16
N SER A 193 -23.73 -8.15 30.66
CA SER A 193 -24.93 -8.48 31.41
C SER A 193 -25.86 -9.35 30.57
N MET A 194 -26.83 -9.98 31.23
CA MET A 194 -27.80 -10.83 30.56
C MET A 194 -29.21 -10.54 31.06
N THR A 195 -30.18 -10.58 30.14
CA THR A 195 -31.60 -10.54 30.46
C THR A 195 -32.34 -11.74 29.85
N ASN A 196 -33.45 -12.14 30.46
CA ASN A 196 -34.22 -13.33 30.04
C ASN A 196 -35.71 -12.98 29.80
N ALA A 197 -35.95 -12.00 28.94
CA ALA A 197 -37.32 -11.56 28.61
C ALA A 197 -37.92 -12.29 27.40
N ASN A 198 -37.08 -12.73 26.44
CA ASN A 198 -37.47 -13.39 25.19
C ASN A 198 -36.32 -14.29 24.67
N GLY A 199 -35.81 -15.17 25.53
CA GLY A 199 -34.51 -15.84 25.33
C GLY A 199 -33.39 -15.12 26.08
N PHE A 200 -32.18 -15.66 26.02
CA PHE A 200 -31.01 -15.07 26.69
C PHE A 200 -30.43 -13.95 25.83
N VAL A 201 -30.64 -12.70 26.25
CA VAL A 201 -30.06 -11.53 25.59
C VAL A 201 -28.81 -11.13 26.36
N VAL A 202 -27.65 -11.33 25.74
CA VAL A 202 -26.34 -10.90 26.23
C VAL A 202 -26.10 -9.47 25.77
N GLN A 203 -25.69 -8.57 26.66
CA GLN A 203 -25.46 -7.16 26.38
C GLN A 203 -24.12 -6.72 26.98
N TRP A 204 -23.44 -5.78 26.33
CA TRP A 204 -22.15 -5.24 26.79
C TRP A 204 -22.03 -3.74 26.52
N ASN A 205 -21.10 -3.05 27.20
CA ASN A 205 -20.76 -1.67 26.90
C ASN A 205 -19.83 -1.59 25.68
N ALA A 206 -20.41 -1.45 24.48
CA ALA A 206 -19.65 -1.34 23.24
C ALA A 206 -18.97 0.04 23.06
N ALA A 207 -17.80 0.05 22.44
CA ALA A 207 -16.98 1.21 22.12
C ALA A 207 -16.77 1.33 20.60
N SER A 208 -16.64 2.56 20.11
CA SER A 208 -16.41 2.84 18.68
C SER A 208 -15.09 2.23 18.20
N GLY A 209 -15.06 1.79 16.94
CA GLY A 209 -13.85 1.22 16.33
C GLY A 209 -13.43 -0.12 16.93
N ARG A 210 -14.38 -0.89 17.47
CA ARG A 210 -14.17 -2.24 18.04
C ARG A 210 -15.06 -3.28 17.39
N VAL A 211 -14.58 -4.51 17.39
CA VAL A 211 -15.27 -5.70 16.90
C VAL A 211 -15.46 -6.66 18.06
N TYR A 212 -16.63 -7.28 18.12
CA TYR A 212 -17.02 -8.19 19.20
C TYR A 212 -17.29 -9.59 18.70
N SER A 213 -17.04 -10.56 19.59
CA SER A 213 -17.39 -11.96 19.39
C SER A 213 -18.07 -12.53 20.62
N VAL A 214 -19.16 -13.26 20.40
CA VAL A 214 -19.91 -13.97 21.45
C VAL A 214 -19.62 -15.45 21.34
N TYR A 215 -19.16 -16.01 22.46
CA TYR A 215 -18.89 -17.43 22.60
C TYR A 215 -19.80 -18.06 23.65
N GLY A 216 -20.08 -19.34 23.48
CA GLY A 216 -20.93 -20.12 24.39
C GLY A 216 -20.29 -21.42 24.84
N ALA A 217 -20.64 -21.87 26.04
CA ALA A 217 -20.30 -23.19 26.55
C ALA A 217 -21.46 -23.78 27.37
N THR A 218 -21.64 -25.10 27.28
CA THR A 218 -22.66 -25.82 28.08
C THR A 218 -22.25 -26.01 29.55
N ASN A 219 -20.96 -25.86 29.84
CA ASN A 219 -20.38 -25.90 31.17
C ASN A 219 -19.00 -25.21 31.13
N LEU A 220 -18.43 -24.92 32.30
CA LEU A 220 -17.11 -24.28 32.41
C LEU A 220 -15.91 -25.24 32.26
N LEU A 221 -16.16 -26.54 32.10
CA LEU A 221 -15.11 -27.56 31.93
C LEU A 221 -14.73 -27.72 30.45
N ASN A 222 -15.70 -27.49 29.56
CA ASN A 222 -15.52 -27.50 28.12
C ASN A 222 -15.19 -26.08 27.63
N GLY A 223 -14.31 -25.97 26.64
CA GLY A 223 -13.94 -24.68 26.05
C GLY A 223 -15.14 -23.97 25.40
N PHE A 224 -15.09 -22.64 25.42
CA PHE A 224 -16.06 -21.78 24.74
C PHE A 224 -15.97 -21.96 23.21
N GLN A 225 -17.12 -22.05 22.55
CA GLN A 225 -17.24 -22.14 21.08
C GLN A 225 -17.87 -20.87 20.53
N PRO A 226 -17.43 -20.41 19.34
CA PRO A 226 -18.00 -19.19 18.74
C PRO A 226 -19.49 -19.41 18.42
N LEU A 227 -20.32 -18.47 18.84
CA LEU A 227 -21.74 -18.40 18.49
C LEU A 227 -21.99 -17.35 17.41
N GLU A 228 -21.33 -16.20 17.55
CA GLU A 228 -21.32 -15.12 16.56
C GLU A 228 -20.02 -14.34 16.67
N THR A 229 -19.43 -13.99 15.54
CA THR A 229 -18.17 -13.23 15.45
C THR A 229 -18.35 -12.04 14.52
N ASN A 230 -17.38 -11.12 14.50
CA ASN A 230 -17.40 -9.94 13.63
C ASN A 230 -18.61 -9.01 13.89
N ILE A 231 -19.05 -8.92 15.15
CA ILE A 231 -20.12 -8.00 15.54
C ILE A 231 -19.52 -6.59 15.64
N LEU A 232 -19.80 -5.76 14.64
CA LEU A 232 -19.30 -4.40 14.58
C LEU A 232 -20.07 -3.47 15.54
N TRP A 233 -19.36 -2.53 16.16
CA TRP A 233 -20.01 -1.36 16.77
C TRP A 233 -20.93 -0.67 15.74
N PRO A 234 -22.13 -0.17 16.12
CA PRO A 234 -22.63 0.07 17.47
C PRO A 234 -23.43 -1.08 18.09
N GLN A 235 -23.45 -2.27 17.49
CA GLN A 235 -24.16 -3.40 18.09
C GLN A 235 -23.52 -3.76 19.44
N SER A 236 -24.35 -3.76 20.48
CA SER A 236 -23.94 -3.96 21.88
C SER A 236 -24.73 -5.08 22.57
N SER A 237 -25.40 -5.91 21.77
CA SER A 237 -26.18 -7.04 22.27
C SER A 237 -26.28 -8.16 21.26
N TRP A 238 -26.47 -9.37 21.77
CA TRP A 238 -26.71 -10.58 21.00
C TRP A 238 -27.79 -11.42 21.68
N THR A 239 -28.68 -12.04 20.90
CA THR A 239 -29.79 -12.86 21.44
C THR A 239 -29.59 -14.32 21.09
N ASP A 240 -29.56 -15.18 22.10
CA ASP A 240 -29.60 -16.62 21.87
C ASP A 240 -31.00 -17.04 21.41
N THR A 241 -31.12 -17.32 20.11
CA THR A 241 -32.36 -17.78 19.49
C THR A 241 -32.60 -19.29 19.67
N VAL A 242 -31.61 -20.01 20.19
CA VAL A 242 -31.72 -21.45 20.45
C VAL A 242 -32.11 -21.67 21.91
N SER A 243 -33.24 -22.33 22.14
CA SER A 243 -33.65 -22.69 23.51
C SER A 243 -32.67 -23.69 24.11
N ARG A 244 -31.89 -23.24 25.10
CA ARG A 244 -30.94 -24.06 25.88
C ARG A 244 -31.31 -23.98 27.36
N SER A 245 -31.13 -25.08 28.08
CA SER A 245 -31.52 -25.16 29.50
C SER A 245 -30.54 -24.45 30.44
N GLU A 246 -29.24 -24.51 30.12
CA GLU A 246 -28.15 -23.86 30.87
C GLU A 246 -27.02 -23.54 29.88
N ASN A 247 -26.47 -22.32 29.95
CA ASN A 247 -25.43 -21.89 29.05
C ASN A 247 -24.57 -20.80 29.72
N PHE A 248 -23.27 -20.85 29.46
CA PHE A 248 -22.29 -19.83 29.84
C PHE A 248 -21.91 -19.05 28.60
N TYR A 249 -21.71 -17.74 28.74
CA TYR A 249 -21.31 -16.87 27.63
C TYR A 249 -20.02 -16.13 27.98
N LYS A 250 -19.17 -15.97 26.98
CA LYS A 250 -17.98 -15.11 27.00
C LYS A 250 -18.13 -14.11 25.86
N ILE A 251 -17.79 -12.85 26.13
CA ILE A 251 -17.72 -11.80 25.12
C ILE A 251 -16.24 -11.44 24.99
N ASP A 252 -15.77 -11.34 23.76
CA ASP A 252 -14.43 -10.86 23.42
C ASP A 252 -14.53 -9.55 22.65
N VAL A 253 -13.50 -8.73 22.78
CA VAL A 253 -13.37 -7.43 22.10
C VAL A 253 -11.98 -7.33 21.48
N GLU A 254 -11.94 -6.89 20.22
CA GLU A 254 -10.73 -6.80 19.41
C GLU A 254 -10.72 -5.49 18.61
N LEU A 255 -9.54 -5.10 18.14
CA LEU A 255 -9.38 -4.07 17.12
C LEU A 255 -9.76 -4.67 15.75
N PRO A 256 -10.37 -3.90 14.83
CA PRO A 256 -10.61 -4.36 13.46
C PRO A 256 -9.29 -4.68 12.74
N GLU A 257 -9.30 -5.75 11.94
CA GLU A 257 -8.22 -6.09 11.00
C GLU A 257 -8.09 -5.09 9.84
#